data_AF-A0A0F9A906-F1
#
_entry.id   AF-A0A0F9A906-F1
#
_cell.length_a   1.000
_cell.length_b   1.000
_cell.length_c   1.000
_cell.angle_alpha   90.00
_cell.angle_beta   90.00
_cell.angle_gamma   90.00
#
_symmetry.space_group_name_H-M   'P 1'
#
loop_
_entity.id
_entity.type
_entity.pdbx_description
1 polymer ?
#
loop_
_entity_poly.entity_id
_entity_poly.type
_entity_poly.pdbx_seq_one_letter_code
_entity_poly.pdbx_strand_id
1 'polypeptide(L)'
;MTGTPQGLALSGITVIDLSQIYNGPYATFLLATSGADVIKVEPPGGEPLRKRGVVGGAALPFAMLNAEGVQALKDLVRDADVLVENYAPGTMDRLGIGKDVLTALNPDLIYASSTGFGTDGPYRTYPAMDLTVQAMSGVMSITGFPDRPPVKAGPAMCDFFAGVHLYGAIVTALYDRERNGRSRPVSVSMQDSVYASLSSSLGMEWG
;
A
#
# COMPACT_ATOMS: atom_id res chain seq x y z
N MET A 1 -28.48 11.30 -27.13
CA MET A 1 -27.04 11.42 -26.82
C MET A 1 -26.69 10.32 -25.82
N THR A 2 -26.32 9.16 -26.34
CA THR A 2 -25.97 7.95 -25.55
C THR A 2 -24.45 7.84 -25.55
N GLY A 3 -23.80 8.44 -24.55
CA GLY A 3 -22.37 8.26 -24.34
C GLY A 3 -22.14 6.91 -23.67
N THR A 4 -21.44 6.01 -24.35
CA THR A 4 -20.75 4.87 -23.72
C THR A 4 -19.92 5.42 -22.54
N PRO A 5 -19.88 4.78 -21.36
CA PRO A 5 -19.01 5.25 -20.29
C PRO A 5 -17.58 5.31 -20.83
N GLN A 6 -17.01 6.51 -20.89
CA GLN A 6 -15.62 6.70 -21.24
C GLN A 6 -14.80 5.94 -20.20
N GLY A 7 -13.97 4.98 -20.65
CA GLY A 7 -13.17 4.15 -19.74
C GLY A 7 -12.45 5.02 -18.71
N LEU A 8 -12.47 4.63 -17.44
CA LEU A 8 -11.76 5.34 -16.38
C LEU A 8 -10.25 5.30 -16.67
N ALA A 9 -9.49 6.20 -16.04
CA ALA A 9 -8.08 6.44 -16.37
C ALA A 9 -7.19 5.18 -16.29
N LEU A 10 -7.53 4.20 -15.44
CA LEU A 10 -6.80 2.95 -15.27
C LEU A 10 -7.55 1.73 -15.83
N SER A 11 -8.56 1.93 -16.68
CA SER A 11 -9.21 0.82 -17.38
C SER A 11 -8.20 0.01 -18.20
N GLY A 12 -8.22 -1.32 -18.01
CA GLY A 12 -7.27 -2.24 -18.65
C GLY A 12 -5.99 -2.50 -17.84
N ILE A 13 -5.81 -1.85 -16.68
CA ILE A 13 -4.71 -2.14 -15.76
C ILE A 13 -5.12 -3.26 -14.80
N THR A 14 -4.34 -4.34 -14.73
CA THR A 14 -4.52 -5.44 -13.77
C THR A 14 -3.57 -5.30 -12.58
N VAL A 15 -4.11 -5.32 -11.37
CA VAL A 15 -3.37 -5.14 -10.11
C VAL A 15 -3.54 -6.37 -9.24
N ILE A 16 -2.43 -6.97 -8.81
CA ILE A 16 -2.43 -8.02 -7.80
C ILE A 16 -2.19 -7.41 -6.42
N ASP A 17 -3.16 -7.54 -5.53
CA ASP A 17 -3.10 -6.96 -4.19
C ASP A 17 -2.86 -8.03 -3.12
N LEU A 18 -1.61 -8.10 -2.65
CA LEU A 18 -1.20 -8.97 -1.53
C LEU A 18 -1.26 -8.27 -0.18
N SER A 19 -1.60 -6.99 -0.15
CA SER A 19 -1.48 -6.14 1.03
C SER A 19 -2.61 -6.36 2.04
N GLN A 20 -2.38 -5.95 3.29
CA GLN A 20 -3.30 -6.18 4.41
C GLN A 20 -3.56 -4.91 5.21
N ILE A 21 -4.61 -4.93 6.03
CA ILE A 21 -5.00 -3.82 6.91
C ILE A 21 -5.44 -2.57 6.11
N TYR A 22 -4.74 -1.45 6.21
CA TYR A 22 -5.21 -0.16 5.66
C TYR A 22 -4.30 0.39 4.56
N ASN A 23 -2.99 0.42 4.78
CA ASN A 23 -2.03 1.10 3.92
C ASN A 23 -2.11 0.67 2.44
N GLY A 24 -1.77 -0.59 2.13
CA GLY A 24 -1.85 -1.11 0.77
C GLY A 24 -3.30 -1.22 0.26
N PRO A 25 -4.27 -1.73 1.05
CA PRO A 25 -5.65 -1.85 0.58
C PRO A 25 -6.30 -0.51 0.25
N TYR A 26 -5.88 0.59 0.89
CA TYR A 26 -6.36 1.92 0.54
C TYR A 26 -5.80 2.38 -0.81
N ALA A 27 -4.53 2.12 -1.10
CA ALA A 27 -3.94 2.40 -2.41
C ALA A 27 -4.65 1.61 -3.52
N THR A 28 -4.91 0.31 -3.30
CA THR A 28 -5.57 -0.55 -4.28
C THR A 28 -7.06 -0.22 -4.44
N PHE A 29 -7.72 0.24 -3.38
CA PHE A 29 -9.06 0.84 -3.48
C PHE A 29 -9.09 2.07 -4.39
N LEU A 30 -8.10 2.96 -4.30
CA LEU A 30 -7.99 4.13 -5.18
C LEU A 30 -7.71 3.73 -6.64
N LEU A 31 -6.88 2.69 -6.86
CA LEU A 31 -6.66 2.12 -8.20
C LEU A 31 -7.95 1.54 -8.79
N ALA A 32 -8.68 0.74 -8.02
CA ALA A 32 -9.97 0.16 -8.45
C ALA A 32 -11.00 1.25 -8.77
N THR A 33 -11.11 2.27 -7.93
CA THR A 33 -12.02 3.40 -8.13
C THR A 33 -11.63 4.22 -9.38
N SER A 34 -10.36 4.15 -9.78
CA SER A 34 -9.83 4.77 -11.00
C SER A 34 -9.90 3.84 -12.23
N GLY A 35 -10.49 2.65 -12.10
CA GLY A 35 -10.80 1.75 -13.21
C GLY A 35 -9.93 0.50 -13.35
N ALA A 36 -8.95 0.29 -12.48
CA ALA A 36 -8.11 -0.90 -12.52
C ALA A 36 -8.87 -2.16 -12.08
N ASP A 37 -8.54 -3.30 -12.68
CA ASP A 37 -8.99 -4.61 -12.22
C ASP A 37 -8.08 -5.09 -11.07
N VAL A 38 -8.59 -5.06 -9.85
CA VAL A 38 -7.82 -5.38 -8.64
C VAL A 38 -8.16 -6.78 -8.15
N ILE A 39 -7.21 -7.69 -8.28
CA ILE A 39 -7.28 -9.06 -7.79
C ILE A 39 -6.64 -9.09 -6.40
N LYS A 40 -7.48 -9.13 -5.36
CA LYS A 40 -7.02 -9.39 -4.00
C LYS A 40 -6.51 -10.83 -3.91
N VAL A 41 -5.40 -11.04 -3.22
CA VAL A 41 -4.96 -12.37 -2.76
C VAL A 41 -4.87 -12.30 -1.24
N GLU A 42 -5.59 -13.20 -0.56
CA GLU A 42 -5.61 -13.26 0.89
C GLU A 42 -4.87 -14.51 1.41
N PRO A 43 -4.31 -14.46 2.64
CA PRO A 43 -3.76 -15.64 3.28
C PRO A 43 -4.86 -16.67 3.60
N PRO A 44 -4.51 -17.93 3.87
CA PRO A 44 -5.44 -18.91 4.42
C PRO A 44 -6.15 -18.36 5.67
N GLY A 45 -7.48 -18.35 5.63
CA GLY A 45 -8.30 -17.75 6.68
C GLY A 45 -8.62 -16.26 6.50
N GLY A 46 -8.26 -15.68 5.36
CA GLY A 46 -8.67 -14.35 4.90
C GLY A 46 -7.94 -13.17 5.55
N GLU A 47 -8.22 -11.98 5.02
CA GLU A 47 -7.70 -10.69 5.48
C GLU A 47 -7.94 -10.49 7.00
N PRO A 48 -6.89 -10.22 7.81
CA PRO A 48 -7.02 -10.06 9.26
C PRO A 48 -8.07 -9.05 9.73
N LEU A 49 -8.29 -7.95 9.01
CA LEU A 49 -9.36 -7.00 9.34
C LEU A 49 -10.77 -7.63 9.30
N ARG A 50 -11.00 -8.69 8.49
CA ARG A 50 -12.29 -9.40 8.45
C ARG A 50 -12.64 -10.07 9.78
N LYS A 51 -11.62 -10.42 10.58
CA LYS A 51 -11.79 -11.07 11.90
C LYS A 51 -11.96 -10.05 13.04
N ARG A 52 -11.65 -8.77 12.80
CA ARG A 52 -11.70 -7.71 13.82
C ARG A 52 -13.11 -7.12 14.04
N GLY A 53 -14.13 -7.57 13.30
CA GLY A 53 -15.50 -7.06 13.45
C GLY A 53 -16.61 -8.07 13.17
N VAL A 54 -17.18 -8.65 14.24
CA VAL A 54 -18.59 -9.03 14.26
C VAL A 54 -19.35 -7.93 15.01
N VAL A 55 -19.70 -6.87 14.29
CA VAL A 55 -20.97 -6.14 14.47
C VAL A 55 -21.44 -5.78 13.06
N GLY A 56 -22.22 -6.68 12.45
CA GLY A 56 -23.03 -6.36 11.27
C GLY A 56 -22.32 -6.37 9.90
N GLY A 57 -21.89 -7.57 9.46
CA GLY A 57 -21.78 -7.90 8.03
C GLY A 57 -20.57 -7.33 7.29
N ALA A 58 -19.62 -8.19 6.93
CA ALA A 58 -18.61 -7.83 5.93
C ALA A 58 -19.28 -7.58 4.57
N ALA A 59 -18.90 -6.49 3.90
CA ALA A 59 -19.31 -6.25 2.50
C ALA A 59 -18.79 -7.40 1.63
N LEU A 60 -19.74 -8.19 1.11
CA LEU A 60 -19.56 -9.41 0.33
C LEU A 60 -18.84 -9.32 -1.04
N PRO A 61 -18.50 -8.16 -1.65
CA PRO A 61 -17.78 -8.17 -2.93
C PRO A 61 -16.30 -8.57 -2.84
N PHE A 62 -15.62 -8.34 -1.70
CA PHE A 62 -14.17 -8.56 -1.61
C PHE A 62 -13.76 -10.01 -1.28
N ALA A 63 -14.70 -10.95 -1.14
CA ALA A 63 -14.42 -12.32 -0.68
C ALA A 63 -14.16 -13.34 -1.81
N MET A 64 -14.17 -12.93 -3.09
CA MET A 64 -14.27 -13.88 -4.22
C MET A 64 -13.00 -14.17 -5.01
N LEU A 65 -11.83 -13.65 -4.61
CA LEU A 65 -10.58 -13.99 -5.28
C LEU A 65 -9.55 -14.38 -4.21
N ASN A 66 -9.40 -15.69 -4.00
CA ASN A 66 -8.26 -16.23 -3.28
C ASN A 66 -7.48 -17.07 -4.30
N ALA A 67 -6.27 -16.65 -4.62
CA ALA A 67 -5.33 -17.51 -5.33
C ALA A 67 -4.64 -18.42 -4.31
N GLU A 68 -4.90 -19.72 -4.38
CA GLU A 68 -4.24 -20.69 -3.51
C GLU A 68 -2.87 -21.08 -4.09
N GLY A 69 -1.81 -20.67 -3.39
CA GLY A 69 -0.45 -21.17 -3.61
C GLY A 69 0.46 -20.27 -4.45
N VAL A 70 1.77 -20.43 -4.20
CA VAL A 70 2.86 -19.64 -4.83
C VAL A 70 2.85 -19.75 -6.36
N GLN A 71 2.51 -20.92 -6.90
CA GLN A 71 2.49 -21.11 -8.35
C GLN A 71 1.34 -20.34 -9.01
N ALA A 72 0.14 -20.39 -8.43
CA ALA A 72 -1.00 -19.62 -8.93
C ALA A 72 -0.74 -18.10 -8.89
N LEU A 73 -0.09 -17.61 -7.83
CA LEU A 73 0.34 -16.22 -7.77
C LEU A 73 1.34 -15.87 -8.88
N LYS A 74 2.34 -16.72 -9.13
CA LYS A 74 3.29 -16.52 -10.23
C LYS A 74 2.59 -16.50 -11.58
N ASP A 75 1.59 -17.35 -11.78
CA ASP A 75 0.81 -17.39 -13.01
C ASP A 75 0.02 -16.08 -13.20
N LEU A 76 -0.62 -15.55 -12.15
CA LEU A 76 -1.28 -14.24 -12.17
C LEU A 76 -0.33 -13.09 -12.48
N VAL A 77 0.88 -13.13 -11.91
CA VAL A 77 1.88 -12.07 -12.08
C VAL A 77 2.38 -11.96 -13.52
N ARG A 78 2.31 -13.02 -14.34
CA ARG A 78 2.79 -12.98 -15.74
C ARG A 78 2.06 -11.94 -16.58
N ASP A 79 0.77 -11.74 -16.33
CA ASP A 79 -0.09 -10.85 -17.11
C ASP A 79 -0.52 -9.60 -16.32
N ALA A 80 -0.01 -9.42 -15.10
CA ALA A 80 -0.33 -8.27 -14.26
C ALA A 80 0.53 -7.05 -14.58
N ASP A 81 -0.04 -5.86 -14.40
CA ASP A 81 0.70 -4.60 -14.54
C ASP A 81 1.38 -4.18 -13.25
N VAL A 82 0.69 -4.41 -12.12
CA VAL A 82 1.12 -3.95 -10.80
C VAL A 82 0.95 -5.08 -9.80
N LEU A 83 1.92 -5.23 -8.90
CA LEU A 83 1.76 -6.00 -7.68
C LEU A 83 1.96 -5.08 -6.48
N VAL A 84 1.05 -5.15 -5.51
CA VAL A 84 1.09 -4.33 -4.29
C VAL A 84 1.26 -5.24 -3.07
N GLU A 85 2.24 -4.93 -2.23
CA GLU A 85 2.48 -5.63 -0.98
C GLU A 85 2.88 -4.67 0.15
N ASN A 86 2.59 -5.07 1.41
CA ASN A 86 2.98 -4.32 2.60
C ASN A 86 3.45 -5.24 3.73
N TYR A 87 4.12 -6.33 3.38
CA TYR A 87 4.64 -7.27 4.36
C TYR A 87 5.87 -6.71 5.08
N ALA A 88 6.19 -7.30 6.23
CA ALA A 88 7.47 -7.04 6.89
C ALA A 88 8.64 -7.40 5.93
N PRO A 89 9.72 -6.60 5.91
CA PRO A 89 10.85 -6.83 5.01
C PRO A 89 11.39 -8.27 5.05
N GLY A 90 11.73 -8.80 3.87
CA GLY A 90 12.21 -10.17 3.69
C GLY A 90 11.13 -11.26 3.74
N THR A 91 9.86 -10.91 3.97
CA THR A 91 8.76 -11.90 3.93
C THR A 91 8.55 -12.45 2.53
N MET A 92 8.46 -11.59 1.52
CA MET A 92 8.27 -12.00 0.13
C MET A 92 9.44 -12.86 -0.39
N ASP A 93 10.67 -12.54 -0.01
CA ASP A 93 11.87 -13.31 -0.37
C ASP A 93 11.85 -14.72 0.24
N ARG A 94 11.50 -14.85 1.53
CA ARG A 94 11.35 -16.14 2.20
C ARG A 94 10.26 -17.02 1.58
N LEU A 95 9.24 -16.39 0.99
CA LEU A 95 8.16 -17.08 0.28
C LEU A 95 8.52 -17.41 -1.19
N GLY A 96 9.70 -17.01 -1.68
CA GLY A 96 10.14 -17.26 -3.05
C GLY A 96 9.38 -16.46 -4.11
N ILE A 97 8.76 -15.35 -3.69
CA ILE A 97 7.99 -14.39 -4.49
C ILE A 97 8.51 -12.96 -4.26
N GLY A 98 9.79 -12.84 -3.94
CA GLY A 98 10.49 -11.56 -3.82
C GLY A 98 10.46 -10.75 -5.10
N LYS A 99 10.72 -9.44 -4.98
CA LYS A 99 10.76 -8.50 -6.10
C LYS A 99 11.56 -9.05 -7.29
N ASP A 100 12.80 -9.46 -7.06
CA ASP A 100 13.71 -9.90 -8.13
C ASP A 100 13.18 -11.15 -8.86
N VAL A 101 12.50 -12.05 -8.13
CA VAL A 101 11.88 -13.25 -8.71
C VAL A 101 10.69 -12.89 -9.59
N LEU A 102 9.84 -11.97 -9.13
CA LEU A 102 8.63 -11.58 -9.84
C LEU A 102 8.92 -10.69 -11.04
N THR A 103 9.89 -9.76 -10.94
CA THR A 103 10.30 -8.93 -12.07
C THR A 103 11.10 -9.70 -13.11
N ALA A 104 11.79 -10.80 -12.74
CA ALA A 104 12.38 -11.71 -13.72
C ALA A 104 11.32 -12.51 -14.48
N LEU A 105 10.18 -12.80 -13.85
CA LEU A 105 9.05 -13.49 -14.45
C LEU A 105 8.24 -12.57 -15.38
N ASN A 106 8.06 -11.32 -14.98
CA ASN A 106 7.40 -10.28 -15.74
C ASN A 106 8.23 -8.97 -15.67
N PRO A 107 9.07 -8.69 -16.69
CA PRO A 107 9.90 -7.49 -16.74
C PRO A 107 9.12 -6.16 -16.77
N ASP A 108 7.86 -6.20 -17.20
CA ASP A 108 6.99 -5.03 -17.30
C ASP A 108 6.19 -4.79 -16.01
N LEU A 109 6.34 -5.65 -15.00
CA LEU A 109 5.68 -5.54 -13.70
C LEU A 109 6.18 -4.33 -12.90
N ILE A 110 5.24 -3.52 -12.41
CA ILE A 110 5.51 -2.53 -11.37
C ILE A 110 5.33 -3.22 -10.01
N TYR A 111 6.46 -3.53 -9.36
CA TYR A 111 6.47 -4.05 -8.00
C TYR A 111 6.36 -2.88 -7.00
N ALA A 112 5.23 -2.77 -6.31
CA ALA A 112 4.93 -1.71 -5.36
C ALA A 112 4.94 -2.25 -3.93
N SER A 113 5.78 -1.65 -3.09
CA SER A 113 5.94 -2.01 -1.68
C SER A 113 5.60 -0.84 -0.77
N SER A 114 5.01 -1.12 0.39
CA SER A 114 4.77 -0.11 1.41
C SER A 114 5.10 -0.65 2.79
N THR A 115 5.95 0.06 3.52
CA THR A 115 6.47 -0.38 4.82
C THR A 115 6.26 0.71 5.87
N GLY A 116 6.52 0.40 7.14
CA GLY A 116 6.47 1.43 8.18
C GLY A 116 7.58 2.47 8.08
N PHE A 117 8.80 2.00 7.86
CA PHE A 117 10.04 2.77 8.05
C PHE A 117 10.98 2.74 6.85
N GLY A 118 10.49 2.28 5.68
CA GLY A 118 11.27 2.20 4.47
C GLY A 118 12.00 0.88 4.31
N THR A 119 12.67 0.73 3.16
CA THR A 119 13.47 -0.45 2.83
C THR A 119 14.95 -0.25 3.14
N ASP A 120 15.34 0.95 3.57
CA ASP A 120 16.68 1.37 3.90
C ASP A 120 16.75 2.09 5.27
N GLY A 121 17.95 2.49 5.67
CA GLY A 121 18.16 3.15 6.96
C GLY A 121 18.09 2.22 8.18
N PRO A 122 18.24 2.79 9.38
CA PRO A 122 18.41 2.02 10.63
C PRO A 122 17.13 1.34 11.11
N TYR A 123 15.96 1.86 10.74
CA TYR A 123 14.66 1.38 11.23
C TYR A 123 13.94 0.44 10.27
N ARG A 124 14.50 0.14 9.09
CA ARG A 124 13.85 -0.71 8.07
C ARG A 124 13.30 -2.04 8.60
N THR A 125 13.97 -2.67 9.58
CA THR A 125 13.54 -3.96 10.13
C THR A 125 12.59 -3.85 11.31
N TYR A 126 12.20 -2.64 11.72
CA TYR A 126 11.32 -2.47 12.86
C TYR A 126 9.89 -2.90 12.49
N PRO A 127 9.19 -3.63 13.39
CA PRO A 127 7.78 -3.87 13.21
C PRO A 127 7.04 -2.55 13.26
N ALA A 128 6.09 -2.37 12.35
CA ALA A 128 5.36 -1.13 12.22
C ALA A 128 3.86 -1.37 12.25
N MET A 129 3.22 -0.65 13.15
CA MET A 129 1.80 -0.37 13.16
C MET A 129 1.62 1.15 13.11
N ASP A 130 0.46 1.63 12.67
CA ASP A 130 0.18 3.06 12.62
C ASP A 130 0.53 3.79 13.92
N LEU A 131 0.12 3.24 15.07
CA LEU A 131 0.43 3.80 16.39
C LEU A 131 1.94 3.97 16.62
N THR A 132 2.75 2.97 16.28
CA THR A 132 4.22 3.05 16.47
C THR A 132 4.84 4.07 15.53
N VAL A 133 4.32 4.20 14.31
CA VAL A 133 4.81 5.20 13.35
C VAL A 133 4.39 6.60 13.79
N GLN A 134 3.18 6.80 14.30
CA GLN A 134 2.76 8.08 14.87
C GLN A 134 3.66 8.50 16.04
N ALA A 135 4.05 7.55 16.90
CA ALA A 135 4.97 7.82 18.00
C ALA A 135 6.36 8.23 17.49
N MET A 136 6.92 7.45 16.56
CA MET A 136 8.28 7.66 16.07
C MET A 136 8.44 8.85 15.12
N SER A 137 7.39 9.21 14.38
CA SER A 137 7.40 10.35 13.45
C SER A 137 7.24 11.71 14.13
N GLY A 138 6.81 11.74 15.40
CA GLY A 138 6.52 12.99 16.12
C GLY A 138 5.06 13.45 16.03
N VAL A 139 4.19 12.76 15.28
CA VAL A 139 2.75 13.04 15.23
C VAL A 139 2.13 13.09 16.62
N MET A 140 2.46 12.11 17.48
CA MET A 140 1.94 12.10 18.85
C MET A 140 2.36 13.32 19.65
N SER A 141 3.62 13.78 19.47
CA SER A 141 4.15 14.93 20.24
C SER A 141 3.40 16.23 19.96
N ILE A 142 2.83 16.38 18.76
CA ILE A 142 2.08 17.57 18.34
C ILE A 142 0.56 17.37 18.45
N THR A 143 0.10 16.25 19.01
CA THR A 143 -1.32 15.92 19.13
C THR A 143 -1.71 15.85 20.60
N GLY A 144 -2.64 16.71 21.02
CA GLY A 144 -3.14 16.76 22.39
C GLY A 144 -3.16 18.18 22.96
N PHE A 145 -3.16 18.27 24.29
CA PHE A 145 -3.08 19.55 25.01
C PHE A 145 -1.65 19.73 25.56
N PRO A 146 -1.09 20.96 25.56
CA PRO A 146 0.31 21.20 25.98
C PRO A 146 0.65 20.75 27.41
N ASP A 147 -0.34 20.74 28.30
CA ASP A 147 -0.23 20.40 29.71
C ASP A 147 -0.50 18.91 30.01
N ARG A 148 -0.64 18.08 28.97
CA ARG A 148 -0.98 16.66 29.09
C ARG A 148 0.00 15.77 28.32
N PRO A 149 0.09 14.47 28.66
CA PRO A 149 0.87 13.53 27.88
C PRO A 149 0.44 13.51 26.40
N PRO A 150 1.38 13.30 25.46
CA PRO A 150 1.11 13.10 24.04
C PRO A 150 0.06 12.02 23.79
N VAL A 151 -0.84 12.24 22.83
CA VAL A 151 -1.85 11.25 22.45
C VAL A 151 -1.74 10.92 20.96
N LYS A 152 -2.19 9.73 20.58
CA LYS A 152 -2.32 9.37 19.17
C LYS A 152 -3.41 10.21 18.50
N ALA A 153 -3.27 10.44 17.20
CA ALA A 153 -4.37 10.92 16.39
C ALA A 153 -5.53 9.90 16.42
N GLY A 154 -6.76 10.39 16.29
CA GLY A 154 -7.97 9.57 16.18
C GLY A 154 -7.87 8.50 15.09
N PRO A 155 -7.66 8.90 13.81
CA PRO A 155 -7.55 7.98 12.68
C PRO A 155 -6.15 7.32 12.59
N ALA A 156 -6.08 6.26 11.77
CA ALA A 156 -4.82 5.62 11.36
C ALA A 156 -4.14 6.44 10.24
N MET A 157 -3.76 7.68 10.54
CA MET A 157 -3.32 8.64 9.54
C MET A 157 -2.05 8.23 8.79
N CYS A 158 -1.11 7.54 9.44
CA CYS A 158 0.13 7.11 8.80
C CYS A 158 -0.14 6.03 7.76
N ASP A 159 -1.07 5.10 8.03
CA ASP A 159 -1.51 4.10 7.05
C ASP A 159 -2.12 4.77 5.82
N PHE A 160 -3.06 5.70 6.02
CA PHE A 160 -3.75 6.36 4.90
C PHE A 160 -2.83 7.29 4.11
N PHE A 161 -1.94 8.03 4.76
CA PHE A 161 -0.95 8.85 4.07
C PHE A 161 -0.04 7.99 3.19
N ALA A 162 0.49 6.88 3.71
CA ALA A 162 1.26 5.96 2.89
C ALA A 162 0.44 5.36 1.75
N GLY A 163 -0.82 5.01 1.96
CA GLY A 163 -1.71 4.53 0.90
C GLY A 163 -1.89 5.53 -0.24
N VAL A 164 -2.09 6.83 0.06
CA VAL A 164 -2.16 7.89 -0.97
C VAL A 164 -0.83 8.03 -1.72
N HIS A 165 0.29 8.02 -1.00
CA HIS A 165 1.60 8.13 -1.63
C HIS A 165 1.92 6.91 -2.48
N LEU A 166 1.52 5.71 -2.05
CA LEU A 166 1.68 4.47 -2.81
C LEU A 166 0.85 4.50 -4.09
N TYR A 167 -0.41 4.94 -4.02
CA TYR A 167 -1.25 5.17 -5.20
C TYR A 167 -0.57 6.15 -6.18
N GLY A 168 -0.09 7.29 -5.68
CA GLY A 168 0.62 8.28 -6.49
C GLY A 168 1.89 7.71 -7.13
N ALA A 169 2.67 6.92 -6.38
CA ALA A 169 3.88 6.27 -6.88
C ALA A 169 3.56 5.25 -7.98
N ILE A 170 2.52 4.43 -7.80
CA ILE A 170 2.07 3.44 -8.79
C ILE A 170 1.61 4.13 -10.08
N VAL A 171 0.74 5.13 -9.98
CA VAL A 171 0.26 5.88 -11.16
C VAL A 171 1.41 6.59 -11.87
N THR A 172 2.36 7.14 -11.12
CA THR A 172 3.57 7.75 -11.69
C THR A 172 4.42 6.72 -12.44
N ALA A 173 4.57 5.51 -11.89
CA ALA A 173 5.31 4.43 -12.53
C ALA A 173 4.59 3.90 -13.79
N LEU A 174 3.26 3.75 -13.74
CA LEU A 174 2.45 3.40 -14.91
C LEU A 174 2.58 4.46 -16.01
N TYR A 175 2.58 5.74 -15.64
CA TYR A 175 2.80 6.83 -16.58
C TYR A 175 4.22 6.83 -17.17
N ASP A 176 5.27 6.56 -16.38
CA ASP A 176 6.64 6.42 -16.91
C ASP A 176 6.75 5.20 -17.85
N ARG A 177 6.06 4.11 -17.53
CA ARG A 177 5.99 2.91 -18.38
C ARG A 177 5.34 3.23 -19.72
N GLU A 178 4.19 3.90 -19.72
CA GLU A 178 3.48 4.30 -20.94
C GLU A 178 4.32 5.28 -21.78
N ARG A 179 4.94 6.27 -21.13
CA ARG A 179 5.65 7.35 -21.81
C ARG A 179 7.02 6.92 -22.32
N ASN A 180 7.71 6.07 -21.58
CA ASN A 180 9.14 5.77 -21.80
C ASN A 180 9.45 4.28 -21.93
N GLY A 181 8.45 3.38 -21.83
CA GLY A 181 8.64 1.94 -21.89
C GLY A 181 9.42 1.36 -20.70
N ARG A 182 9.39 2.04 -19.54
CA ARG A 182 10.15 1.64 -18.35
C ARG A 182 9.25 1.25 -17.19
N SER A 183 9.33 0.00 -16.75
CA SER A 183 8.78 -0.44 -15.48
C SER A 183 9.82 -0.31 -14.38
N ARG A 184 9.43 0.26 -13.24
CA ARG A 184 10.30 0.42 -12.08
C ARG A 184 9.56 0.01 -10.82
N PRO A 185 10.24 -0.68 -9.89
CA PRO A 185 9.67 -0.91 -8.58
C PRO A 185 9.50 0.42 -7.85
N VAL A 186 8.46 0.53 -7.06
CA VAL A 186 8.19 1.69 -6.20
C VAL A 186 8.11 1.24 -4.75
N SER A 187 8.57 2.10 -3.85
CA SER A 187 8.52 1.87 -2.42
C SER A 187 8.14 3.15 -1.71
N VAL A 188 7.27 3.05 -0.71
CA VAL A 188 6.94 4.15 0.20
C VAL A 188 7.07 3.68 1.65
N SER A 189 7.22 4.64 2.56
CA SER A 189 7.17 4.38 3.99
C SER A 189 6.13 5.23 4.68
N MET A 190 5.48 4.68 5.70
CA MET A 190 4.54 5.41 6.55
C MET A 190 5.19 6.62 7.22
N GLN A 191 6.46 6.48 7.65
CA GLN A 191 7.21 7.58 8.25
C GLN A 191 7.47 8.72 7.26
N ASP A 192 7.96 8.43 6.05
CA ASP A 192 8.24 9.47 5.06
C ASP A 192 6.97 10.15 4.58
N SER A 193 5.90 9.37 4.39
CA SER A 193 4.59 9.88 3.95
C SER A 193 3.95 10.85 4.95
N VAL A 194 4.26 10.76 6.24
CA VAL A 194 3.77 11.71 7.24
C VAL A 194 4.71 12.90 7.45
N TYR A 195 6.01 12.76 7.15
CA TYR A 195 7.02 13.77 7.46
C TYR A 195 6.68 15.17 6.95
N ALA A 196 6.29 15.31 5.68
CA ALA A 196 5.95 16.61 5.10
C ALA A 196 4.74 17.28 5.77
N SER A 197 3.80 16.49 6.31
CA SER A 197 2.62 17.01 7.01
C SER A 197 2.96 17.69 8.34
N LEU A 198 4.16 17.44 8.87
CA LEU A 198 4.65 18.03 10.12
C LEU A 198 5.32 19.39 9.91
N SER A 199 5.47 19.86 8.66
CA SER A 199 6.21 21.08 8.33
C SER A 199 5.78 22.31 9.12
N SER A 200 4.48 22.54 9.31
CA SER A 200 3.98 23.66 10.12
C SER A 200 4.44 23.58 11.58
N SER A 201 4.48 22.38 12.16
CA SER A 201 4.92 22.17 13.54
C SER A 201 6.44 22.32 13.67
N LEU A 202 7.21 21.74 12.74
CA LEU A 202 8.67 21.88 12.72
C LEU A 202 9.08 23.34 12.53
N GLY A 203 8.34 24.09 11.72
CA GLY A 203 8.56 25.53 11.54
C GLY A 203 8.28 26.36 12.78
N MET A 204 7.33 25.96 13.65
CA MET A 204 7.11 26.64 14.93
C MET A 204 8.19 26.32 15.97
N GLU A 205 8.82 25.16 15.87
CA GLU A 205 9.83 24.71 16.85
C GLU A 205 11.24 25.19 16.50
N TRP A 206 11.57 25.29 15.21
CA TRP A 206 12.92 25.59 14.72
C TRP A 206 13.02 26.77 13.73
N GLY A 207 11.91 27.43 13.40
CA GLY A 207 11.88 28.66 12.57
C GLY A 207 11.95 29.92 13.41
#